data_AF-A0A7J9LJ07-F1
#
_entry.id   AF-A0A7J9LJ07-F1
#
_cell.length_a   1.000
_cell.length_b   1.000
_cell.length_c   1.000
_cell.angle_alpha   90.00
_cell.angle_beta   90.00
_cell.angle_gamma   90.00
#
_symmetry.space_group_name_H-M   'P 1'
#
loop_
_entity.id
_entity.type
_entity.pdbx_description
1 polymer ?
#
loop_
_entity_poly.entity_id
_entity_poly.type
_entity_poly.pdbx_seq_one_letter_code
_entity_poly.pdbx_strand_id
1 'polypeptide(L)'
;MGRADWTTSKLLLPLVNLPCFIVALICFTSLGLTTADDPILHPEEVKALKAIGKKIEKKDWDFGIDPCSGKGNWTAKGDGNEGFESIVICNCSFNNNKTCHV
;
A
#
# COMPACT_ATOMS: atom_id res chain seq x y z
N MET A 1 -1.81 68.60 11.02
CA MET A 1 -0.74 67.80 11.64
C MET A 1 -1.33 66.44 12.04
N GLY A 2 -1.46 65.49 11.10
CA GLY A 2 -1.93 64.14 11.40
C GLY A 2 -0.75 63.29 11.86
N ARG A 3 -0.75 62.84 13.12
CA ARG A 3 0.23 61.85 13.59
C ARG A 3 -0.06 60.55 12.84
N ALA A 4 0.80 60.18 11.89
CA ALA A 4 0.81 58.82 11.38
C ALA A 4 1.12 57.91 12.57
N ASP A 5 0.21 56.98 12.87
CA ASP A 5 0.35 56.02 13.95
C ASP A 5 1.23 54.87 13.45
N TRP A 6 2.53 54.87 13.79
CA TRP A 6 3.49 53.86 13.33
C TRP A 6 3.37 52.52 14.07
N THR A 7 2.47 52.45 15.06
CA THR A 7 2.21 51.28 15.89
C THR A 7 1.30 50.26 15.22
N THR A 8 0.40 50.71 14.34
CA THR A 8 -0.49 49.83 13.58
C THR A 8 0.28 48.93 12.60
N SER A 9 1.31 49.44 11.91
CA SER A 9 2.15 48.64 10.99
C SER A 9 2.96 47.54 11.68
N LYS A 10 3.43 47.77 12.92
CA LYS A 10 4.24 46.79 13.66
C LYS A 10 3.42 45.62 14.21
N LEU A 11 2.14 45.85 14.50
CA LEU A 11 1.21 44.84 14.99
C LEU A 11 0.59 44.01 13.85
N LEU A 12 0.54 44.56 12.64
CA LEU A 12 0.06 43.84 11.46
C LEU A 12 1.04 42.73 11.02
N LEU A 13 2.35 42.96 11.06
CA LEU A 13 3.38 41.98 10.67
C LEU A 13 3.26 40.60 11.37
N PRO A 14 3.12 40.50 12.70
CA PRO A 14 2.91 39.21 13.37
C PRO A 14 1.52 38.62 13.08
N LEU A 15 0.50 39.45 12.85
CA LEU A 15 -0.86 39.01 12.49
C LEU A 15 -0.93 38.39 11.09
N VAL A 16 -0.07 38.79 10.15
CA VAL A 16 0.01 38.17 8.81
C VAL A 16 0.93 36.94 8.77
N ASN A 17 1.95 36.90 9.63
CA ASN A 17 2.88 35.75 9.71
C ASN A 17 2.26 34.51 10.36
N LEU A 18 1.40 34.68 11.36
CA LEU A 18 0.72 33.59 12.07
C LEU A 18 -0.14 32.70 11.15
N PRO A 19 -1.06 33.24 10.31
CA PRO A 19 -1.84 32.42 9.39
C PRO A 19 -0.98 31.81 8.28
N CYS A 20 0.08 32.49 7.83
CA CYS A 20 1.00 31.97 6.81
C CYS A 20 1.75 30.72 7.30
N PHE A 21 2.17 30.73 8.57
CA PHE A 21 2.82 29.58 9.21
C PHE A 21 1.86 28.39 9.37
N ILE A 22 0.60 28.66 9.71
CA ILE A 22 -0.45 27.62 9.81
C ILE A 22 -0.74 27.00 8.44
N VAL A 23 -0.85 27.81 7.38
CA VAL A 23 -1.04 27.31 6.01
C VAL A 23 0.13 26.44 5.58
N ALA A 24 1.37 26.87 5.86
CA ALA A 24 2.57 26.06 5.56
C ALA A 24 2.52 24.70 6.27
N LEU A 25 2.21 24.66 7.58
CA LEU A 25 2.08 23.42 8.35
C LEU A 25 1.02 22.48 7.78
N ILE A 26 -0.15 22.99 7.37
CA ILE A 26 -1.21 22.19 6.76
C ILE A 26 -0.73 21.57 5.44
N CYS A 27 0.01 22.32 4.62
CA CYS A 27 0.59 21.81 3.37
C CYS A 27 1.62 20.68 3.60
N PHE A 28 2.37 20.70 4.70
CA PHE A 28 3.30 19.62 5.04
C PHE A 28 2.58 18.34 5.49
N THR A 29 1.40 18.44 6.12
CA THR A 29 0.63 17.27 6.57
C THR A 29 -0.13 16.55 5.45
N SER A 30 -0.34 17.20 4.30
CA SER A 30 -0.93 16.57 3.11
C SER A 30 0.02 15.65 2.35
N LEU A 31 1.29 15.57 2.74
CA LEU A 31 2.21 14.52 2.29
C LEU A 31 1.82 13.22 3.01
N GLY A 32 0.76 12.58 2.50
CA GLY A 32 0.35 11.26 2.95
C GLY A 32 1.52 10.30 2.88
N LEU A 33 1.88 9.72 4.02
CA LEU A 33 2.83 8.63 4.10
C LEU A 33 2.21 7.45 3.35
N THR A 34 2.60 7.23 2.10
CA THR A 34 2.30 6.00 1.40
C THR A 34 3.15 4.92 2.07
N THR A 35 2.55 4.12 2.95
CA THR A 35 3.09 2.80 3.21
C THR A 35 3.21 2.12 1.85
N ALA A 36 4.39 1.57 1.54
CA ALA A 36 4.49 0.69 0.39
C ALA A 36 3.59 -0.50 0.71
N ASP A 37 2.33 -0.46 0.24
CA ASP A 37 1.50 -1.65 0.20
C ASP A 37 2.27 -2.65 -0.66
N ASP A 38 2.63 -3.78 -0.06
CA ASP A 38 3.17 -4.91 -0.82
C ASP A 38 2.21 -5.15 -2.00
N PRO A 39 2.72 -5.35 -3.23
CA PRO A 39 1.85 -5.52 -4.38
C PRO A 39 0.93 -6.74 -4.15
N ILE A 40 -0.38 -6.47 -4.10
CA ILE A 40 -1.42 -7.46 -3.78
C ILE A 40 -1.89 -8.14 -5.08
N LEU A 41 -2.17 -9.44 -5.01
CA LEU A 41 -2.79 -10.18 -6.09
C LEU A 41 -4.23 -9.70 -6.35
N HIS A 42 -4.63 -9.60 -7.61
CA HIS A 42 -5.97 -9.10 -7.94
C HIS A 42 -7.08 -9.96 -7.31
N PRO A 43 -8.16 -9.38 -6.73
CA PRO A 43 -9.20 -10.14 -6.04
C PRO A 43 -9.87 -11.24 -6.87
N GLU A 44 -10.03 -11.02 -8.17
CA GLU A 44 -10.59 -12.04 -9.08
C GLU A 44 -9.64 -13.23 -9.28
N GLU A 45 -8.32 -13.03 -9.23
CA GLU A 45 -7.34 -14.12 -9.27
C GLU A 45 -7.35 -14.91 -7.97
N VAL A 46 -7.48 -14.23 -6.82
CA VAL A 46 -7.67 -14.90 -5.51
C VAL A 46 -8.93 -15.78 -5.52
N LYS A 47 -10.01 -15.29 -6.11
CA LYS A 47 -11.26 -16.06 -6.28
C LYS A 47 -11.07 -17.25 -7.20
N ALA A 48 -10.35 -17.09 -8.31
CA ALA A 48 -10.01 -18.18 -9.22
C ALA A 48 -9.15 -19.25 -8.52
N LEU A 49 -8.13 -18.84 -7.76
CA LEU A 49 -7.30 -19.74 -6.95
C LEU A 49 -8.13 -20.50 -5.90
N LYS A 50 -9.09 -19.85 -5.24
CA LYS A 50 -10.01 -20.53 -4.30
C LYS A 50 -10.85 -21.59 -5.02
N ALA A 51 -11.33 -21.32 -6.23
CA ALA A 51 -12.08 -22.28 -7.03
C ALA A 51 -11.19 -23.47 -7.46
N ILE A 52 -9.96 -23.20 -7.91
CA ILE A 52 -8.97 -24.23 -8.26
C ILE A 52 -8.66 -25.09 -7.04
N GLY A 53 -8.28 -24.47 -5.92
CA GLY A 53 -7.93 -25.17 -4.69
C GLY A 53 -9.06 -26.07 -4.19
N LYS A 54 -10.32 -25.61 -4.28
CA LYS A 54 -11.49 -26.44 -4.02
C LYS A 54 -11.60 -27.63 -4.99
N LYS A 55 -11.29 -27.43 -6.27
CA LYS A 55 -11.39 -28.46 -7.31
C LYS A 55 -10.31 -29.54 -7.19
N ILE A 56 -9.09 -29.17 -6.78
CA ILE A 56 -7.95 -30.08 -6.59
C ILE A 56 -7.78 -30.52 -5.12
N GLU A 57 -8.77 -30.26 -4.28
CA GLU A 57 -8.76 -30.56 -2.84
C GLU A 57 -7.53 -30.02 -2.07
N LYS A 58 -6.96 -28.91 -2.54
CA LYS A 58 -5.85 -28.20 -1.90
C LYS A 58 -6.35 -27.45 -0.67
N LYS A 59 -6.12 -28.02 0.51
CA LYS A 59 -6.63 -27.53 1.81
C LYS A 59 -5.60 -26.72 2.60
N ASP A 60 -4.33 -26.79 2.21
CA ASP A 60 -3.20 -26.16 2.90
C ASP A 60 -2.94 -24.71 2.48
N TRP A 61 -3.61 -24.22 1.42
CA TRP A 61 -3.58 -22.81 1.04
C TRP A 61 -4.34 -21.92 2.03
N ASP A 62 -3.62 -20.99 2.64
CA ASP A 62 -4.18 -20.00 3.57
C ASP A 62 -4.48 -18.68 2.84
N PHE A 63 -5.74 -18.50 2.43
CA PHE A 63 -6.23 -17.29 1.79
C PHE A 63 -6.35 -16.07 2.73
N GLY A 64 -5.96 -16.20 4.01
CA GLY A 64 -5.75 -15.06 4.91
C GLY A 64 -4.42 -14.33 4.65
N ILE A 65 -3.53 -14.94 3.87
CA ILE A 65 -2.23 -14.38 3.46
C ILE A 65 -2.31 -14.09 1.95
N ASP A 66 -1.70 -13.01 1.47
CA ASP A 66 -1.65 -12.74 0.04
C ASP A 66 -0.79 -13.79 -0.69
N PRO A 67 -1.27 -14.39 -1.81
CA PRO A 67 -0.53 -15.43 -2.54
C PRO A 67 0.83 -15.01 -3.10
N CYS A 68 1.01 -13.73 -3.36
CA CYS A 68 2.22 -13.16 -3.96
C CYS A 68 3.14 -12.48 -2.93
N SER A 69 2.75 -12.43 -1.65
CA SER A 69 3.55 -11.88 -0.56
C SER A 69 4.85 -12.65 -0.25
N GLY A 70 5.03 -13.83 -0.84
CA GLY A 70 6.13 -14.74 -0.53
C GLY A 70 6.03 -15.41 0.85
N LYS A 71 4.90 -15.24 1.55
CA LYS A 71 4.61 -15.85 2.86
C LYS A 71 3.51 -16.90 2.73
N GLY A 72 3.47 -17.86 3.65
CA GLY A 72 2.43 -18.91 3.67
C GLY A 72 2.77 -20.13 2.83
N ASN A 73 1.77 -20.97 2.57
CA ASN A 73 1.93 -22.32 2.00
C ASN A 73 1.55 -22.39 0.51
N TRP A 74 1.91 -21.38 -0.28
CA TRP A 74 1.59 -21.33 -1.72
C TRP A 74 2.48 -22.22 -2.58
N THR A 75 3.61 -22.65 -2.01
CA THR A 75 4.55 -23.59 -2.63
C THR A 75 4.72 -24.81 -1.72
N ALA A 76 4.34 -25.97 -2.21
CA ALA A 76 4.67 -27.27 -1.65
C ALA A 76 5.53 -28.03 -2.67
N LYS A 77 6.78 -28.29 -2.31
CA LYS A 77 7.59 -29.31 -2.99
C LYS A 77 7.20 -30.64 -2.37
N GLY A 78 6.76 -31.61 -3.18
CA GLY A 78 6.63 -32.99 -2.71
C GLY A 78 7.94 -33.40 -2.03
N ASP A 79 7.84 -34.11 -0.92
CA ASP A 79 9.00 -34.89 -0.48
C ASP A 79 9.38 -35.79 -1.64
N GLY A 80 10.68 -36.01 -1.91
CA GLY A 80 11.19 -36.47 -3.21
C GLY A 80 10.66 -37.82 -3.77
N ASN A 81 9.64 -38.41 -3.16
CA ASN A 81 8.90 -39.60 -3.56
C ASN A 81 7.48 -39.29 -4.11
N GLU A 82 6.91 -38.11 -3.81
CA GLU A 82 5.57 -37.70 -4.22
C GLU A 82 5.67 -36.82 -5.49
N GLY A 83 5.29 -37.39 -6.64
CA GLY A 83 5.44 -36.78 -7.97
C GLY A 83 4.53 -35.57 -8.26
N PHE A 84 4.17 -34.77 -7.26
CA PHE A 84 3.36 -33.57 -7.42
C PHE A 84 4.02 -32.34 -6.80
N GLU A 85 4.20 -31.31 -7.62
CA GLU A 85 4.59 -29.98 -7.18
C GLU A 85 3.35 -29.08 -7.18
N SER A 86 3.13 -28.34 -6.10
CA SER A 86 2.07 -27.34 -6.03
C SER A 86 2.71 -25.99 -5.82
N ILE A 87 2.74 -25.16 -6.86
CA ILE A 87 3.45 -23.88 -6.85
C ILE A 87 2.52 -22.81 -7.43
N VAL A 88 2.31 -21.74 -6.66
CA VAL A 88 1.75 -20.48 -7.19
C VAL A 88 2.92 -19.55 -7.47
N ILE A 89 3.08 -19.15 -8.73
CA ILE A 89 4.13 -18.23 -9.18
C ILE A 89 3.45 -16.91 -9.47
N CYS A 90 4.05 -15.80 -9.02
CA CYS A 90 3.52 -14.46 -9.27
C CYS A 90 4.46 -13.65 -10.15
N ASN A 91 3.87 -12.90 -11.09
CA ASN A 91 4.54 -11.85 -11.82
C ASN A 91 4.03 -10.49 -11.34
N CYS A 92 4.88 -9.77 -10.63
CA CYS A 92 4.58 -8.45 -10.08
C CYS A 92 5.18 -7.31 -10.88
N SER A 93 5.54 -7.50 -12.16
CA SER A 93 6.19 -6.47 -12.97
C SER A 93 5.20 -5.41 -13.52
N PHE A 94 3.92 -5.49 -13.13
CA PHE A 94 2.86 -4.64 -13.67
C PHE A 94 2.68 -3.35 -12.87
N ASN A 95 2.22 -2.30 -13.57
CA ASN A 95 1.89 -1.00 -12.98
C ASN A 95 3.00 -0.42 -12.07
N ASN A 96 4.26 -0.43 -12.53
CA ASN A 96 5.44 -0.02 -11.76
C ASN A 96 5.62 -0.85 -10.46
N ASN A 97 5.49 -2.16 -10.58
CA ASN A 97 5.63 -3.13 -9.49
C ASN A 97 4.59 -3.03 -8.38
N LYS A 98 3.40 -2.51 -8.70
CA LYS A 98 2.29 -2.33 -7.75
C LYS A 98 1.20 -3.39 -7.87
N THR A 99 1.22 -4.18 -8.93
CA THR A 99 0.19 -5.18 -9.20
C THR A 99 0.84 -6.50 -9.53
N CYS A 100 0.38 -7.56 -8.87
CA CYS A 100 0.79 -8.93 -9.14
C CYS A 100 -0.30 -9.70 -9.87
N HIS A 101 0.11 -10.62 -10.73
CA HIS A 101 -0.72 -11.62 -11.39
C HIS A 101 -0.11 -13.01 -11.20
N VAL A 102 -0.94 -14.05 -11.25
CA VAL A 102 -0.51 -15.47 -11.19
C VAL A 102 -0.50 -16.15 -12.55
#